data_AF-A0A4U1GQU1-F1
#
_entry.id   AF-A0A4U1GQU1-F1
#
_cell.length_a   1.000
_cell.length_b   1.000
_cell.length_c   1.000
_cell.angle_alpha   90.00
_cell.angle_beta   90.00
_cell.angle_gamma   90.00
#
_symmetry.space_group_name_H-M   'P 1'
#
loop_
_entity.id
_entity.type
_entity.pdbx_description
1 polymer ?
#
loop_
_entity_poly.entity_id
_entity_poly.type
_entity_poly.pdbx_seq_one_letter_code
_entity_poly.pdbx_strand_id
1 'polypeptide(L)'
;MKKQLVTSVDVAGVPRGFDGLMELCVIGEVYYTRRTKILKRLVRKVIHKVEVPLDYFTSVEAAKAEARRQMDAFVKEYYRNH
;
A
#
# COMPACT_ATOMS: atom_id res chain seq x y z
N MET A 1 -4.59 22.86 -2.08
CA MET A 1 -3.53 22.39 -1.15
C MET A 1 -3.27 20.92 -1.42
N LYS A 2 -2.03 20.56 -1.79
CA LYS A 2 -1.63 19.15 -1.98
C LYS A 2 -1.72 18.41 -0.64
N LYS A 3 -2.24 17.19 -0.65
CA LYS A 3 -2.31 16.34 0.55
C LYS A 3 -0.93 15.74 0.81
N GLN A 4 -0.48 15.77 2.07
CA GLN A 4 0.71 15.06 2.48
C GLN A 4 0.42 13.55 2.49
N LEU A 5 1.09 12.84 1.59
CA LEU A 5 1.02 11.39 1.48
C LEU A 5 1.98 10.73 2.47
N VAL A 6 1.56 9.57 2.98
CA VAL A 6 2.33 8.66 3.84
C VAL A 6 2.28 7.28 3.20
N THR A 7 3.37 6.53 3.31
CA THR A 7 3.47 5.15 2.82
C THR A 7 3.64 4.18 3.99
N SER A 8 3.05 2.99 3.87
CA SER A 8 3.31 1.87 4.78
C SER A 8 3.59 0.61 3.98
N VAL A 9 4.39 -0.28 4.56
CA VAL A 9 4.70 -1.59 3.99
C VAL A 9 4.56 -2.62 5.11
N ASP A 10 3.80 -3.66 4.86
CA ASP A 10 3.63 -4.78 5.79
C ASP A 10 3.65 -6.12 5.04
N VAL A 11 3.81 -7.23 5.76
CA VAL A 11 3.70 -8.59 5.22
C VAL A 11 2.42 -9.20 5.77
N ALA A 12 1.54 -9.64 4.89
CA ALA A 12 0.26 -10.22 5.28
C ALA A 12 -0.09 -11.41 4.40
N GLY A 13 -0.81 -12.37 4.96
CA GLY A 13 -1.50 -13.38 4.17
C GLY A 13 -2.69 -12.74 3.45
N VAL A 14 -2.78 -12.94 2.14
CA VAL A 14 -3.88 -12.47 1.29
C VAL A 14 -4.57 -13.70 0.69
N PRO A 15 -5.92 -13.79 0.79
CA PRO A 15 -6.64 -14.87 0.14
C PRO A 15 -6.53 -14.72 -1.38
N ARG A 16 -6.04 -15.75 -2.08
CA ARG A 16 -6.22 -15.87 -3.53
C ARG A 16 -7.47 -16.69 -3.80
N GLY A 17 -8.39 -16.12 -4.57
CA GLY A 17 -9.53 -16.86 -5.14
C GLY A 17 -10.57 -17.38 -4.13
N PHE A 18 -11.35 -18.35 -4.59
CA PHE A 18 -12.45 -19.01 -3.85
C PHE A 18 -12.00 -20.30 -3.15
N ASP A 19 -10.77 -20.72 -3.40
CA ASP A 19 -10.12 -21.96 -3.00
C ASP A 19 -9.53 -21.91 -1.58
N GLY A 20 -9.60 -20.75 -0.91
CA GLY A 20 -9.22 -20.60 0.50
C GLY A 20 -7.72 -20.64 0.76
N LEU A 21 -6.90 -20.65 -0.29
CA LEU A 21 -5.45 -20.62 -0.18
C LEU A 21 -4.98 -19.19 0.13
N MET A 22 -4.22 -19.07 1.21
CA MET A 22 -3.60 -17.81 1.63
C MET A 22 -2.22 -17.72 1.00
N GLU A 23 -1.96 -16.66 0.25
CA GLU A 23 -0.64 -16.33 -0.28
C GLU A 23 0.00 -15.25 0.60
N LEU A 24 1.29 -15.41 0.92
CA LEU A 24 2.02 -14.34 1.60
C LEU A 24 2.36 -13.24 0.59
N CYS A 25 1.90 -12.03 0.89
CA CYS A 25 2.17 -10.85 0.09
C CYS A 25 2.79 -9.73 0.94
N VAL A 26 3.67 -8.95 0.32
CA VAL A 26 4.01 -7.62 0.81
C VAL A 26 2.91 -6.66 0.37
N ILE A 27 2.32 -5.96 1.33
CA ILE A 27 1.27 -4.98 1.11
C ILE A 27 1.85 -3.58 1.31
N GLY A 28 1.93 -2.84 0.21
CA GLY A 28 2.26 -1.42 0.19
C GLY A 28 0.99 -0.59 0.14
N GLU A 29 0.89 0.45 0.96
CA GLU A 29 -0.25 1.36 0.95
C GLU A 29 0.19 2.81 0.98
N VAL A 30 -0.34 3.61 0.06
CA VAL A 30 -0.19 5.07 0.02
C VAL A 30 -1.49 5.70 0.48
N TYR A 31 -1.40 6.61 1.45
CA TYR A 31 -2.56 7.22 2.09
C TYR A 31 -2.30 8.65 2.51
N TYR A 32 -3.38 9.37 2.78
CA TYR A 32 -3.33 10.61 3.56
C TYR A 32 -4.29 10.52 4.75
N THR A 33 -4.02 11.32 5.76
CA THR A 33 -4.88 11.42 6.93
C THR A 33 -5.93 12.50 6.70
N ARG A 34 -7.20 12.20 7.00
CA ARG A 34 -8.30 13.16 6.91
C ARG A 34 -9.18 13.12 8.15
N ARG A 35 -9.77 14.26 8.52
CA ARG A 35 -10.79 14.29 9.56
C ARG A 35 -12.13 13.88 8.95
N THR A 36 -12.82 12.91 9.57
CA THR A 36 -14.21 12.59 9.17
C THR A 36 -15.20 13.26 10.12
N LYS A 37 -16.33 13.72 9.57
CA LYS A 37 -17.43 14.27 10.39
C LYS A 37 -18.10 13.21 11.26
N ILE A 38 -18.16 11.97 10.76
CA ILE A 38 -18.86 10.85 11.41
C ILE A 38 -18.10 10.37 12.65
N LEU A 39 -16.85 9.95 12.48
CA LEU A 39 -16.08 9.34 13.58
C LEU A 39 -15.40 10.40 14.48
N LYS A 40 -15.55 11.68 14.16
CA LYS A 40 -14.90 12.85 14.80
C LYS A 40 -13.38 12.72 15.01
N ARG A 41 -12.72 11.76 14.36
CA ARG A 41 -11.28 11.46 14.45
C ARG A 41 -10.59 11.58 13.09
N LEU A 42 -9.25 11.65 13.15
CA LEU A 42 -8.39 11.48 11.99
C LEU A 42 -8.46 10.03 11.54
N VAL A 43 -8.75 9.81 10.26
CA VAL A 43 -8.78 8.49 9.65
C VAL A 43 -7.81 8.44 8.49
N ARG A 44 -7.25 7.26 8.30
CA ARG A 44 -6.45 6.90 7.14
C ARG A 44 -7.34 6.75 5.92
N LYS A 45 -7.07 7.50 4.85
CA LYS A 45 -7.66 7.29 3.53
C LYS A 45 -6.59 6.74 2.59
N VAL A 46 -6.60 5.42 2.42
CA VAL A 46 -5.79 4.74 1.40
C VAL A 46 -6.30 5.17 0.02
N ILE A 47 -5.36 5.58 -0.84
CA ILE A 47 -5.61 6.01 -2.22
C ILE A 47 -4.93 5.12 -3.25
N HIS A 48 -3.93 4.35 -2.82
CA HIS A 48 -3.26 3.37 -3.66
C HIS A 48 -2.78 2.22 -2.79
N LYS A 49 -2.90 1.01 -3.32
CA LYS A 49 -2.47 -0.24 -2.69
C LYS A 49 -1.66 -1.03 -3.71
N VAL A 50 -0.55 -1.59 -3.26
CA VAL A 50 0.34 -2.46 -4.00
C VAL A 50 0.36 -3.80 -3.27
N GLU A 51 0.24 -4.89 -4.02
CA GLU A 51 0.34 -6.24 -3.51
C GLU A 51 1.45 -6.95 -4.29
N VAL A 52 2.51 -7.35 -3.58
CA VAL A 52 3.66 -8.05 -4.18
C VAL A 52 3.73 -9.44 -3.56
N PRO A 53 3.38 -10.50 -4.31
CA PRO A 53 3.49 -11.86 -3.81
C PRO A 53 4.94 -12.21 -3.50
N LEU A 54 5.17 -12.83 -2.33
CA LEU A 54 6.53 -13.18 -1.89
C LEU A 54 7.17 -14.26 -2.77
N ASP A 55 6.37 -15.16 -3.34
CA ASP A 55 6.83 -16.34 -4.08
C ASP A 55 7.66 -16.01 -5.33
N TYR A 56 7.56 -14.78 -5.83
CA TYR A 56 8.34 -14.31 -6.98
C TYR A 56 9.71 -13.71 -6.60
N PHE A 57 10.05 -13.66 -5.31
CA PHE A 57 11.25 -12.99 -4.81
C PHE A 57 12.13 -13.93 -3.98
N THR A 58 13.43 -13.68 -4.00
CA THR A 58 14.42 -14.44 -3.22
C THR A 58 14.41 -14.09 -1.73
N SER A 59 13.79 -12.97 -1.33
CA SER A 59 13.64 -12.56 0.06
C SER A 59 12.45 -11.61 0.27
N VAL A 60 12.00 -11.51 1.52
CA VAL A 60 10.97 -10.54 1.94
C VAL A 60 11.43 -9.11 1.68
N GLU A 61 12.71 -8.83 1.90
CA GLU A 61 13.33 -7.51 1.68
C GLU A 61 13.28 -7.11 0.21
N ALA A 62 13.51 -8.05 -0.71
CA ALA A 62 13.41 -7.81 -2.14
C ALA A 62 11.96 -7.48 -2.56
N ALA A 63 10.98 -8.23 -2.04
CA ALA A 63 9.56 -7.94 -2.26
C ALA A 63 9.15 -6.58 -1.66
N LYS A 64 9.67 -6.22 -0.48
CA LYS A 64 9.48 -4.89 0.14
C LYS A 64 10.10 -3.77 -0.69
N ALA A 65 11.27 -3.99 -1.26
CA ALA A 65 11.92 -3.01 -2.14
C ALA A 65 11.09 -2.77 -3.41
N GLU A 66 10.54 -3.83 -4.01
CA GLU A 66 9.65 -3.72 -5.16
C GLU A 66 8.35 -2.98 -4.82
N ALA A 67 7.71 -3.32 -3.70
CA ALA A 67 6.52 -2.61 -3.24
C ALA A 67 6.79 -1.10 -3.04
N ARG A 68 7.94 -0.76 -2.45
CA ARG A 68 8.38 0.65 -2.30
C ARG A 68 8.59 1.32 -3.66
N ARG A 69 9.24 0.66 -4.61
CA ARG A 69 9.47 1.19 -5.97
C ARG A 69 8.15 1.54 -6.67
N GLN A 70 7.17 0.65 -6.60
CA GLN A 70 5.84 0.88 -7.21
C GLN A 70 5.10 2.02 -6.51
N MET A 71 5.12 2.07 -5.17
CA MET A 71 4.52 3.18 -4.42
C MET A 71 5.19 4.53 -4.70
N ASP A 72 6.52 4.58 -4.79
CA ASP A 72 7.26 5.80 -5.10
C ASP A 72 6.92 6.34 -6.49
N ALA A 73 6.73 5.44 -7.47
CA ALA A 73 6.27 5.81 -8.80
C ALA A 73 4.88 6.48 -8.74
N PHE A 74 3.95 5.89 -7.98
CA PHE A 74 2.62 6.47 -7.76
C PHE A 74 2.70 7.83 -7.05
N VAL A 75 3.50 7.95 -5.98
CA VAL A 75 3.64 9.20 -5.21
C VAL A 75 4.18 10.33 -6.09
N LYS A 76 5.21 10.06 -6.90
CA LYS A 76 5.78 11.03 -7.84
C LYS A 76 4.73 11.52 -8.83
N GLU A 77 3.97 10.60 -9.40
CA GLU A 77 2.93 10.92 -10.37
C GLU A 77 1.78 11.71 -9.74
N TYR A 78 1.36 11.34 -8.52
CA TYR A 78 0.33 12.06 -7.77
C TYR A 78 0.69 13.54 -7.59
N TYR A 79 1.92 13.84 -7.16
CA TYR A 79 2.36 15.22 -6.93
C TYR A 79 2.70 15.99 -8.21
N ARG A 80 2.89 15.31 -9.34
CA ARG A 80 3.01 15.95 -10.65
C ARG A 80 1.66 16.46 -11.15
N ASN A 81 0.59 15.70 -10.89
CA ASN A 81 -0.74 15.97 -11.43
C ASN A 81 -1.68 16.76 -10.49
N HIS A 82 -1.26 17.02 -9.24
CA HIS A 82 -1.99 17.80 -8.22
C HIS A 82 -1.08 18.84 -7.61
#